data_AF-A0A7Y0BHD9-F1
#
_entry.id   AF-A0A7Y0BHD9-F1
#
_cell.length_a   1.000
_cell.length_b   1.000
_cell.length_c   1.000
_cell.angle_alpha   90.00
_cell.angle_beta   90.00
_cell.angle_gamma   90.00
#
_symmetry.space_group_name_H-M   'P 1'
#
loop_
_entity.id
_entity.type
_entity.pdbx_description
1 polymer ?
#
loop_
_entity_poly.entity_id
_entity_poly.type
_entity_poly.pdbx_seq_one_letter_code
_entity_poly.pdbx_strand_id
1 'polypeptide(L)' 'MTSLHGFLFGAYPYVCLTVFLVGSLIRFDRDQYTWKSDSSQMLRTGLLRWGSNLFHV' A
#
# COMPACT_ATOMS: atom_id res chain seq x y z
N MET A 1 29.01 -13.98 0.63
CA MET A 1 27.79 -13.16 0.81
C MET A 1 26.71 -14.05 1.39
N THR A 2 26.21 -13.73 2.58
CA THR A 2 25.28 -14.55 3.35
C THR A 2 23.98 -14.78 2.56
N SER A 3 23.48 -16.02 2.48
CA SER A 3 22.31 -16.37 1.64
C SER A 3 21.07 -15.51 1.93
N LEU A 4 20.85 -15.14 3.21
CA LEU A 4 19.79 -14.22 3.61
C LEU A 4 19.93 -12.83 2.99
N HIS A 5 21.15 -12.29 2.93
CA HIS A 5 21.42 -10.98 2.32
C HIS A 5 21.13 -11.03 0.81
N GLY A 6 21.55 -12.10 0.13
CA GLY A 6 21.26 -12.31 -1.29
C GLY A 6 19.75 -12.40 -1.57
N PHE A 7 19.00 -13.07 -0.70
CA PHE A 7 17.55 -13.15 -0.83
C PHE A 7 16.86 -11.78 -0.60
N LEU A 8 17.14 -11.13 0.53
CA LEU A 8 16.45 -9.89 0.94
C LEU A 8 16.71 -8.72 0.00
N PHE A 9 17.92 -8.59 -0.54
CA PHE A 9 18.29 -7.45 -1.37
C PHE A 9 18.43 -7.80 -2.85
N GLY A 10 18.62 -9.09 -3.19
CA GLY A 10 18.75 -9.53 -4.57
C GLY A 10 17.42 -10.00 -5.17
N ALA A 11 16.65 -10.84 -4.47
CA ALA A 11 15.44 -11.46 -5.04
C ALA A 11 14.14 -10.80 -4.56
N TYR A 12 14.03 -10.54 -3.25
CA TYR A 12 12.82 -10.07 -2.60
C TYR A 12 12.24 -8.76 -3.19
N PRO A 13 13.04 -7.75 -3.57
CA PRO A 13 12.49 -6.52 -4.15
C PRO A 13 11.69 -6.77 -5.44
N TYR A 14 12.16 -7.71 -6.27
CA TYR A 14 11.47 -8.06 -7.51
C TYR A 14 10.17 -8.81 -7.24
N VAL A 15 10.16 -9.71 -6.26
CA VAL A 15 8.93 -10.40 -5.83
C VAL A 15 7.90 -9.39 -5.33
N CYS A 16 8.30 -8.46 -4.47
CA CYS A 16 7.43 -7.38 -3.98
C CYS A 16 6.86 -6.53 -5.12
N LEU A 17 7.70 -6.15 -6.08
CA LEU A 17 7.29 -5.34 -7.22
C LEU A 17 6.31 -6.09 -8.14
N THR A 18 6.58 -7.37 -8.43
CA THR A 18 5.68 -8.20 -9.24
C THR A 18 4.32 -8.36 -8.57
N VAL A 19 4.29 -8.68 -7.27
CA VAL A 19 3.04 -8.80 -6.50
C VAL A 19 2.31 -7.46 -6.43
N PHE A 20 3.02 -6.35 -6.21
CA PHE A 20 2.45 -5.01 -6.20
C PHE A 20 1.77 -4.67 -7.52
N LEU A 21 2.46 -4.83 -8.65
CA LEU A 21 1.90 -4.46 -9.96
C LEU A 21 0.78 -5.39 -10.40
N VAL A 22 0.99 -6.72 -10.36
CA VAL A 22 0.00 -7.69 -10.82
C VAL A 22 -1.22 -7.69 -9.89
N GLY A 23 -1.01 -7.65 -8.58
CA GLY A 23 -2.10 -7.56 -7.60
C GLY A 23 -2.91 -6.27 -7.76
N SER A 24 -2.26 -5.13 -8.00
CA SER A 24 -2.94 -3.87 -8.27
C SER A 24 -3.74 -3.94 -9.57
N LEU A 25 -3.19 -4.53 -10.63
CA LEU A 25 -3.88 -4.66 -11.91
C LEU A 25 -5.13 -5.56 -11.80
N ILE A 26 -5.00 -6.72 -11.15
CA ILE A 26 -6.12 -7.64 -10.95
C ILE A 26 -7.24 -6.99 -10.12
N ARG A 27 -6.88 -6.30 -9.02
CA ARG A 27 -7.87 -5.60 -8.17
C ARG A 27 -8.52 -4.44 -8.92
N PHE A 28 -7.76 -3.73 -9.74
CA PHE A 28 -8.27 -2.62 -10.55
C PHE A 28 -9.31 -3.11 -11.58
N ASP A 29 -9.04 -4.23 -12.24
CA ASP A 29 -9.94 -4.77 -13.28
C ASP A 29 -11.20 -5.43 -12.68
N ARG A 30 -11.05 -6.17 -11.57
CA ARG A 30 -12.14 -7.00 -11.01
C ARG A 30 -12.94 -6.32 -9.90
N ASP A 31 -12.31 -5.50 -9.06
CA ASP A 31 -12.85 -5.13 -7.75
C ASP A 31 -12.97 -3.61 -7.56
N GLN A 32 -13.50 -2.91 -8.58
CA GLN A 32 -13.57 -1.45 -8.60
C GLN A 32 -14.37 -0.83 -7.44
N TYR A 33 -15.39 -1.51 -6.92
CA TYR A 33 -16.15 -1.04 -5.76
C TYR A 33 -15.31 -0.97 -4.47
N THR A 34 -14.30 -1.84 -4.37
CA THR A 34 -13.35 -1.84 -3.24
C THR A 34 -12.22 -0.82 -3.42
N TRP A 35 -12.13 -0.15 -4.57
CA TRP A 35 -11.10 0.82 -4.87
C TRP A 35 -11.49 2.21 -4.37
N LYS A 36 -11.32 2.44 -3.07
CA LYS A 36 -11.69 3.69 -2.39
C LYS A 36 -10.73 3.98 -1.24
N SER A 37 -10.70 5.23 -0.79
CA SER A 37 -9.82 5.70 0.29
C SER A 37 -10.28 5.30 1.69
N ASP A 38 -11.48 4.74 1.83
CA ASP A 38 -12.10 4.34 3.11
C ASP A 38 -12.00 5.41 4.21
N SER A 39 -12.35 6.65 3.86
CA SER A 39 -12.29 7.78 4.79
C SER A 39 -13.20 7.57 6.01
N SER A 40 -12.58 7.64 7.19
CA SER A 40 -13.25 7.65 8.50
C SER A 40 -13.41 9.07 9.05
N GLN A 41 -13.13 10.10 8.25
CA GLN A 41 -13.15 11.50 8.70
C GLN A 41 -14.53 11.95 9.17
N MET A 42 -15.62 11.43 8.60
CA MET A 42 -16.98 11.70 9.08
C MET A 42 -17.19 11.23 10.53
N LEU A 43 -16.55 10.12 10.93
CA LEU A 43 -16.68 9.55 12.28
C LEU A 43 -15.76 10.25 13.29
N ARG A 44 -14.62 10.80 12.85
CA ARG A 44 -13.59 11.40 13.74
C ARG A 44 -12.94 12.66 13.15
N THR A 45 -13.76 13.65 12.82
CA THR A 45 -13.30 14.83 12.07
C THR A 45 -12.22 15.65 12.77
N GLY A 46 -12.30 15.83 14.10
CA GLY A 46 -11.38 16.72 14.84
C GLY A 46 -9.91 16.27 14.76
N LEU A 47 -9.62 15.05 15.22
CA LEU A 47 -8.27 14.47 15.22
C LEU A 47 -7.74 14.21 13.80
N LEU A 48 -8.59 13.73 12.89
CA LEU A 48 -8.15 13.34 11.55
C LEU A 48 -7.78 14.54 10.67
N ARG A 49 -8.27 15.75 10.95
CA ARG A 49 -7.83 16.96 10.23
C ARG A 49 -6.34 17.23 10.42
N TRP A 50 -5.86 17.16 11.66
CA TRP A 50 -4.43 17.35 11.95
C TRP A 50 -3.62 16.09 11.62
N GLY A 51 -4.09 14.92 12.04
CA GLY A 51 -3.38 13.66 11.84
C GLY A 51 -3.21 13.30 10.36
N SER A 52 -4.22 13.52 9.53
CA SER A 52 -4.10 13.25 8.09
C SER A 52 -3.10 14.17 7.43
N ASN A 53 -3.12 15.47 7.75
CA ASN A 53 -2.21 16.44 7.16
C ASN A 53 -0.75 16.18 7.57
N LEU A 54 -0.48 15.94 8.85
CA LEU A 54 0.88 15.68 9.35
C LEU A 54 1.49 14.36 8.88
N PHE A 55 0.67 13.39 8.44
CA PHE A 55 1.15 12.12 7.91
C PHE A 55 1.36 12.13 6.39
N HIS A 56 0.55 12.89 5.64
CA HIS A 56 0.59 12.91 4.18
C HIS A 56 1.43 14.05 3.58
N VAL A 57 1.59 15.17 4.30
CA VAL A 57 2.42 16.33 3.91
C VAL A 57 3.81 16.17 4.49
#